data_AF-A0A6J2Y3X4-F1
#
_entry.id   AF-A0A6J2Y3X4-F1
#
_cell.length_a   1.000
_cell.length_b   1.000
_cell.length_c   1.000
_cell.angle_alpha   90.00
_cell.angle_beta   90.00
_cell.angle_gamma   90.00
#
_symmetry.space_group_name_H-M   'P 1'
#
loop_
_entity.id
_entity.type
_entity.pdbx_description
1 polymer ?
#
loop_
_entity_poly.entity_id
_entity_poly.type
_entity_poly.pdbx_seq_one_letter_code
_entity_poly.pdbx_strand_id
1 'polypeptide(L)'
;MRLSIMEFMNYVGGSEHSKCVVEGENVLNAGHLILAGKIEESSCSDYIDVYGLCLQSSVLDSNPHEITGKLSLSKSIKISSMLCSCKAGNSGKCKHVSAFLIRCIRQDVEHWVLFPKLKKKCVWAIQKNLTKEKYRPVSVDEMPCFENKGIYKSQLDVNPDDIVNFFCNKLPASAIAKHM
;
A
#
# COMPACT_ATOMS: atom_id res chain seq x y z
N MET A 1 20.99 12.23 -7.77
CA MET A 1 20.21 13.23 -7.01
C MET A 1 19.03 12.61 -6.23
N ARG A 2 18.81 13.01 -4.97
CA ARG A 2 17.67 12.56 -4.12
C ARG A 2 16.64 13.66 -3.88
N LEU A 3 15.39 13.28 -3.64
CA LEU A 3 14.35 14.23 -3.23
C LEU A 3 14.59 14.68 -1.78
N SER A 4 14.45 15.98 -1.52
CA SER A 4 14.52 16.52 -0.16
C SER A 4 13.25 16.18 0.62
N ILE A 5 13.41 15.85 1.90
CA ILE A 5 12.28 15.69 2.84
C ILE A 5 11.44 16.97 2.88
N MET A 6 12.08 18.14 2.85
CA MET A 6 11.38 19.43 2.88
C MET A 6 10.48 19.64 1.66
N GLU A 7 10.97 19.29 0.47
CA GLU A 7 10.17 19.37 -0.76
C GLU A 7 8.98 18.42 -0.70
N PHE A 8 9.21 17.19 -0.26
CA PHE A 8 8.15 16.19 -0.05
C PHE A 8 7.07 16.69 0.92
N MET A 9 7.47 17.15 2.12
CA MET A 9 6.55 17.62 3.14
C MET A 9 5.74 18.83 2.66
N ASN A 10 6.38 19.78 1.98
CA ASN A 10 5.69 20.94 1.41
C ASN A 10 4.67 20.50 0.35
N TYR A 11 5.05 19.59 -0.55
CA TYR A 11 4.18 19.13 -1.64
C TYR A 11 2.92 18.43 -1.10
N VAL A 12 3.09 17.50 -0.15
CA VAL A 12 1.95 16.74 0.40
C VAL A 12 1.13 17.53 1.41
N GLY A 13 1.57 18.73 1.82
CA GLY A 13 0.98 19.46 2.95
C GLY A 13 1.18 18.70 4.27
N GLY A 14 2.38 18.17 4.47
CA GLY A 14 2.76 17.35 5.59
C GLY A 14 2.91 18.13 6.90
N SER A 15 2.38 17.59 7.98
CA SER A 15 2.62 17.96 9.37
C SER A 15 2.80 16.69 10.21
N GLU A 16 3.05 16.84 11.51
CA GLU A 16 3.15 15.72 12.47
C GLU A 16 1.91 14.81 12.51
N HIS A 17 0.76 15.28 12.03
CA HIS A 17 -0.50 14.53 12.00
C HIS A 17 -0.94 14.14 10.59
N SER A 18 -0.10 14.36 9.57
CA SER A 18 -0.47 14.07 8.19
C SER A 18 -0.53 12.56 7.95
N LYS A 19 -1.76 12.04 7.96
CA LYS A 19 -2.06 10.63 7.69
C LYS A 19 -1.44 10.13 6.39
N CYS A 20 -1.38 10.96 5.35
CA CYS A 20 -0.76 10.57 4.07
C CYS A 20 0.73 10.22 4.21
N VAL A 21 1.45 10.90 5.11
CA VAL A 21 2.87 10.64 5.36
C VAL A 21 3.02 9.33 6.13
N VAL A 22 2.34 9.17 7.26
CA VAL A 22 2.41 7.96 8.10
C VAL A 22 1.94 6.72 7.34
N GLU A 23 0.78 6.80 6.68
CA GLU A 23 0.27 5.70 5.89
C GLU A 23 1.14 5.43 4.65
N GLY A 24 1.73 6.47 4.05
CA GLY A 24 2.65 6.32 2.92
C GLY A 24 3.93 5.59 3.31
N GLU A 25 4.49 5.90 4.48
CA GLU A 25 5.62 5.17 5.03
C GLU A 25 5.26 3.70 5.30
N ASN A 26 4.10 3.43 5.90
CA ASN A 26 3.62 2.06 6.13
C ASN A 26 3.44 1.28 4.81
N VAL A 27 2.89 1.91 3.78
CA VAL A 27 2.76 1.32 2.43
C VAL A 27 4.12 0.96 1.87
N LEU A 28 5.12 1.84 1.99
CA LEU A 28 6.46 1.58 1.50
C LEU A 28 7.16 0.46 2.30
N ASN A 29 7.09 0.51 3.63
CA ASN A 29 7.71 -0.47 4.53
C ASN A 29 7.10 -1.87 4.38
N ALA A 30 5.79 -1.96 4.09
CA ALA A 30 5.12 -3.22 3.80
C ALA A 30 5.46 -3.80 2.41
N GLY A 31 6.25 -3.09 1.60
CA GLY A 31 6.62 -3.49 0.25
C GLY A 31 5.46 -3.45 -0.74
N HIS A 32 4.45 -2.60 -0.49
CA HIS A 32 3.28 -2.52 -1.38
C HIS A 32 3.56 -1.69 -2.64
N LEU A 33 4.58 -0.84 -2.65
CA LEU A 33 5.07 -0.18 -3.85
C LEU A 33 5.94 -1.15 -4.65
N ILE A 34 5.30 -1.94 -5.52
CA ILE A 34 5.92 -3.05 -6.27
C ILE A 34 6.71 -2.58 -7.51
N LEU A 35 6.46 -1.36 -7.97
CA LEU A 35 7.19 -0.75 -9.08
C LEU A 35 7.37 0.74 -8.82
N ALA A 36 8.57 1.25 -9.07
CA ALA A 36 8.87 2.67 -9.14
C ALA A 36 10.05 2.90 -10.08
N GLY A 37 9.92 3.84 -11.02
CA GLY A 37 11.00 4.17 -11.93
C GLY A 37 10.67 5.33 -12.88
N LYS A 38 11.56 5.51 -13.86
CA LYS A 38 11.48 6.56 -14.87
C LYS A 38 10.84 6.07 -16.16
N ILE A 39 10.16 6.98 -16.85
CA ILE A 39 9.66 6.76 -18.21
C ILE A 39 10.66 7.39 -19.19
N GLU A 40 11.39 6.53 -19.91
CA GLU A 40 12.51 6.93 -20.78
C GLU A 40 12.08 7.85 -21.93
N GLU A 41 10.97 7.51 -22.61
CA GLU A 41 10.47 8.20 -23.81
C GLU A 41 10.05 9.66 -23.59
N SER A 42 9.85 10.09 -22.35
CA SER A 42 9.32 11.42 -22.03
C SER A 42 10.15 12.17 -20.99
N SER A 43 11.35 11.67 -20.66
CA SER A 43 12.30 12.38 -19.79
C SER A 43 13.28 13.21 -20.64
N CYS A 44 13.66 14.41 -20.17
CA CYS A 44 14.74 15.20 -20.75
C CYS A 44 15.75 15.63 -19.68
N SER A 45 16.70 16.52 -20.02
CA SER A 45 17.69 17.05 -19.06
C SER A 45 17.05 17.74 -17.85
N ASP A 46 15.91 18.39 -18.05
CA ASP A 46 15.33 19.33 -17.08
C ASP A 46 14.17 18.73 -16.29
N TYR A 47 13.64 17.58 -16.73
CA TYR A 47 12.59 16.87 -16.03
C TYR A 47 12.58 15.38 -16.33
N ILE A 48 12.05 14.62 -15.39
CA ILE A 48 11.78 13.19 -15.54
C ILE A 48 10.31 12.93 -15.29
N ASP A 49 9.73 12.08 -16.15
CA ASP A 49 8.43 11.49 -15.90
C ASP A 49 8.64 10.19 -15.13
N VAL A 50 7.83 10.01 -14.09
CA VAL A 50 7.91 8.87 -13.18
C VAL A 50 6.66 8.02 -13.25
N TYR A 51 6.83 6.73 -13.01
CA TYR A 51 5.75 5.75 -12.96
C TYR A 51 5.94 4.78 -11.81
N GLY A 52 4.83 4.38 -11.19
CA GLY A 52 4.82 3.35 -10.17
C GLY A 52 3.53 2.54 -10.13
N LEU A 53 3.63 1.37 -9.49
CA LEU A 53 2.51 0.48 -9.19
C LEU A 53 2.50 0.20 -7.68
N CYS A 54 1.35 0.39 -7.06
CA CYS A 54 1.14 0.11 -5.65
C CYS A 54 -0.01 -0.88 -5.45
N LEU A 55 0.21 -1.95 -4.69
CA LEU A 55 -0.81 -2.96 -4.40
C LEU A 55 -2.04 -2.36 -3.73
N GLN A 56 -3.21 -2.92 -4.04
CA GLN A 56 -4.47 -2.64 -3.36
C GLN A 56 -4.73 -3.69 -2.29
N SER A 57 -4.34 -3.41 -1.04
CA SER A 57 -4.45 -4.40 0.05
C SER A 57 -5.89 -4.80 0.36
N SER A 58 -6.87 -3.94 0.05
CA SER A 58 -8.30 -4.24 0.24
C SER A 58 -8.90 -5.09 -0.87
N VAL A 59 -8.27 -5.16 -2.05
CA VAL A 59 -8.76 -5.91 -3.22
C VAL A 59 -7.57 -6.49 -3.99
N LEU A 60 -6.92 -7.50 -3.42
CA LEU A 60 -5.63 -8.04 -3.91
C LEU A 60 -5.69 -8.68 -5.30
N ASP A 61 -6.88 -9.08 -5.77
CA ASP A 61 -7.07 -9.61 -7.12
C ASP A 61 -7.17 -8.54 -8.21
N SER A 62 -7.39 -7.27 -7.81
CA SER A 62 -7.51 -6.14 -8.71
C SER A 62 -6.15 -5.66 -9.21
N ASN A 63 -6.17 -4.87 -10.27
CA ASN A 63 -4.96 -4.20 -10.74
C ASN A 63 -4.42 -3.24 -9.66
N PRO A 64 -3.09 -3.14 -9.50
CA PRO A 64 -2.47 -2.17 -8.60
C PRO A 64 -2.88 -0.73 -8.94
N HIS A 65 -2.81 0.14 -7.95
CA HIS A 65 -2.89 1.57 -8.21
C HIS A 65 -1.71 2.04 -9.04
N GLU A 66 -2.00 2.61 -10.19
CA GLU A 66 -1.03 3.34 -10.99
C GLU A 66 -0.74 4.70 -10.36
N ILE A 67 0.55 5.06 -10.35
CA ILE A 67 1.09 6.35 -9.91
C ILE A 67 1.86 6.93 -11.10
N THR A 68 1.58 8.18 -11.45
CA THR A 68 2.31 8.93 -12.47
C THR A 68 2.73 10.27 -11.90
N GLY A 69 3.78 10.86 -12.46
CA GLY A 69 4.17 12.21 -12.06
C GLY A 69 5.31 12.77 -12.87
N LYS A 70 5.62 14.03 -12.59
CA LYS A 70 6.71 14.79 -13.22
C LYS A 70 7.56 15.43 -12.13
N LEU A 71 8.87 15.22 -12.21
CA LEU A 71 9.85 15.82 -11.32
C LEU A 71 10.79 16.70 -12.15
N SER A 72 10.96 17.96 -11.75
CA SER A 72 11.94 18.85 -12.38
C SER A 72 13.34 18.60 -11.81
N LEU A 73 14.30 18.45 -12.70
CA LEU A 73 15.72 18.29 -12.41
C LEU A 73 16.41 19.65 -12.59
N SER A 74 16.58 20.37 -11.49
CA SER A 74 17.34 21.62 -11.46
C SER A 74 18.55 21.44 -10.54
N LYS A 75 18.94 22.46 -9.76
CA LYS A 75 19.90 22.31 -8.64
C LYS A 75 19.42 21.31 -7.59
N SER A 76 18.11 21.09 -7.51
CA SER A 76 17.46 20.12 -6.64
C SER A 76 16.23 19.53 -7.33
N ILE A 77 15.80 18.33 -6.93
CA ILE A 77 14.54 17.75 -7.40
C ILE A 77 13.36 18.56 -6.86
N LYS A 78 12.46 18.98 -7.76
CA LYS A 78 11.18 19.60 -7.44
C LYS A 78 10.02 18.75 -7.93
N ILE A 79 8.96 18.67 -7.14
CA ILE A 79 7.77 17.88 -7.50
C ILE A 79 6.83 18.79 -8.29
N SER A 80 6.74 18.58 -9.60
CA SER A 80 5.85 19.38 -10.46
C SER A 80 4.40 18.90 -10.32
N SER A 81 4.20 17.58 -10.42
CA SER A 81 2.88 16.97 -10.28
C SER A 81 2.99 15.48 -10.00
N MET A 82 2.00 14.94 -9.29
CA MET A 82 1.82 13.53 -9.02
C MET A 82 0.34 13.20 -9.10
N LEU A 83 0.01 12.03 -9.63
CA LEU A 83 -1.34 11.50 -9.71
C LEU A 83 -1.32 10.03 -9.31
N CYS A 84 -2.42 9.59 -8.71
CA CYS A 84 -2.64 8.18 -8.43
C CYS A 84 -4.07 7.80 -8.80
N SER A 85 -4.25 6.59 -9.32
CA SER A 85 -5.55 6.04 -9.72
C SER A 85 -6.50 5.74 -8.55
N CYS A 86 -6.04 5.84 -7.31
CA CYS A 86 -6.91 5.69 -6.15
C CYS A 86 -7.90 6.86 -6.02
N LYS A 87 -9.00 6.68 -5.27
CA LYS A 87 -10.07 7.68 -5.10
C LYS A 87 -9.57 9.07 -4.67
N ALA A 88 -8.55 9.14 -3.81
CA ALA A 88 -7.98 10.41 -3.33
C ALA A 88 -6.78 10.90 -4.18
N GLY A 89 -6.39 10.15 -5.21
CA GLY A 89 -5.10 10.29 -5.87
C GLY A 89 -5.01 11.46 -6.85
N ASN A 90 -6.14 12.04 -7.27
CA ASN A 90 -6.14 13.23 -8.13
C ASN A 90 -5.57 14.48 -7.43
N SER A 91 -5.51 14.47 -6.10
CA SER A 91 -4.88 15.54 -5.31
C SER A 91 -3.35 15.49 -5.32
N GLY A 92 -2.74 14.37 -5.69
CA GLY A 92 -1.31 14.12 -5.49
C GLY A 92 -0.90 13.89 -4.03
N LYS A 93 -1.84 13.85 -3.08
CA LYS A 93 -1.56 13.82 -1.63
C LYS A 93 -2.02 12.53 -0.93
N CYS A 94 -2.28 11.47 -1.70
CA CYS A 94 -2.67 10.19 -1.11
C CYS A 94 -1.45 9.45 -0.53
N LYS A 95 -1.72 8.42 0.27
CA LYS A 95 -0.67 7.54 0.84
C LYS A 95 0.20 6.86 -0.22
N HIS A 96 -0.36 6.51 -1.39
CA HIS A 96 0.40 5.85 -2.45
C HIS A 96 1.42 6.79 -3.10
N VAL A 97 1.01 8.04 -3.40
CA VAL A 97 1.95 9.06 -3.87
C VAL A 97 3.00 9.35 -2.80
N SER A 98 2.59 9.43 -1.52
CA SER A 98 3.52 9.64 -0.41
C SER A 98 4.55 8.51 -0.33
N ALA A 99 4.14 7.24 -0.42
CA ALA A 99 5.05 6.09 -0.47
C ALA A 99 6.06 6.18 -1.62
N PHE A 100 5.60 6.61 -2.79
CA PHE A 100 6.45 6.82 -3.96
C PHE A 100 7.48 7.95 -3.73
N LEU A 101 7.06 9.08 -3.18
CA LEU A 101 7.96 10.20 -2.91
C LEU A 101 8.95 9.88 -1.79
N ILE A 102 8.54 9.14 -0.75
CA ILE A 102 9.46 8.66 0.30
C ILE A 102 10.53 7.74 -0.31
N ARG A 103 10.17 6.92 -1.30
CA ARG A 103 11.13 6.15 -2.08
C ARG A 103 12.13 7.04 -2.83
N CYS A 104 11.71 8.18 -3.40
CA CYS A 104 12.61 9.19 -4.00
C CYS A 104 13.55 9.86 -3.01
N ILE A 105 13.17 9.93 -1.73
CA ILE A 105 14.03 10.45 -0.66
C ILE A 105 15.09 9.42 -0.30
N ARG A 106 14.66 8.16 -0.11
CA ARG A 106 15.53 7.04 0.33
C ARG A 106 16.52 6.60 -0.76
N GLN A 107 16.20 6.81 -2.04
CA GLN A 107 17.01 6.36 -3.15
C GLN A 107 17.31 7.46 -4.15
N ASP A 108 18.50 7.37 -4.73
CA ASP A 108 18.88 8.27 -5.80
C ASP A 108 18.06 7.99 -7.05
N VAL A 109 17.39 9.04 -7.55
CA VAL A 109 16.51 8.95 -8.70
C VAL A 109 17.30 8.70 -9.98
N GLU A 110 18.59 9.04 -10.05
CA GLU A 110 19.45 8.76 -11.21
C GLU A 110 19.56 7.27 -11.51
N HIS A 111 19.68 6.44 -10.48
CA HIS A 111 19.85 5.00 -10.56
C HIS A 111 18.54 4.23 -10.74
N TRP A 112 17.42 4.93 -10.95
CA TRP A 112 16.14 4.28 -11.15
C TRP A 112 16.11 3.53 -12.47
N VAL A 113 15.50 2.34 -12.41
CA VAL A 113 15.27 1.52 -13.58
C VAL A 113 14.44 2.31 -14.59
N LEU A 114 14.94 2.37 -15.81
CA LEU A 114 14.22 2.89 -16.97
C LEU A 114 13.21 1.84 -17.42
N PHE A 115 11.94 2.23 -17.49
CA PHE A 115 10.89 1.34 -17.95
C PHE A 115 10.27 1.86 -19.24
N PRO A 116 10.30 1.06 -20.32
CA PRO A 116 9.45 1.29 -21.49
C PRO A 116 7.98 1.22 -21.05
N LYS A 117 7.12 2.08 -21.61
CA LYS A 117 5.67 2.12 -21.28
C LYS A 117 4.98 0.75 -21.41
N LEU A 118 5.52 -0.14 -22.25
CA LEU A 118 5.00 -1.47 -22.53
C LEU A 118 5.23 -2.52 -21.40
N LYS A 119 6.09 -2.27 -20.41
CA LYS A 119 6.38 -3.26 -19.34
C LYS A 119 5.39 -3.25 -18.16
N LYS A 120 4.41 -2.34 -18.13
CA LYS A 120 3.46 -2.16 -17.02
C LYS A 120 2.65 -3.42 -16.70
N LYS A 121 2.11 -4.08 -17.73
CA LYS A 121 1.30 -5.30 -17.59
C LYS A 121 2.14 -6.52 -17.18
N CYS A 122 3.39 -6.59 -17.67
CA CYS A 122 4.29 -7.71 -17.38
C CYS A 122 4.71 -7.75 -15.91
N VAL A 123 5.00 -6.60 -15.30
CA VAL A 123 5.39 -6.55 -13.87
C VAL A 123 4.27 -7.07 -12.99
N TRP A 124 3.03 -6.63 -13.21
CA TRP A 124 1.90 -7.11 -12.43
C TRP A 124 1.63 -8.61 -12.67
N ALA A 125 1.72 -9.10 -13.91
CA ALA A 125 1.52 -10.52 -14.20
C ALA A 125 2.47 -11.43 -13.39
N ILE A 126 3.73 -11.02 -13.22
CA ILE A 126 4.73 -11.74 -12.41
C ILE A 126 4.41 -11.61 -10.91
N GLN A 127 4.13 -10.38 -10.46
CA GLN A 127 3.93 -10.08 -9.03
C GLN A 127 2.59 -10.58 -8.48
N LYS A 128 1.59 -10.85 -9.33
CA LYS A 128 0.25 -11.25 -8.91
C LYS A 128 0.26 -12.53 -8.09
N ASN A 129 0.98 -13.56 -8.55
CA ASN A 129 1.04 -14.85 -7.84
C ASN A 129 1.82 -14.72 -6.52
N LEU A 130 2.94 -13.98 -6.53
CA LEU A 130 3.71 -13.71 -5.30
C LEU A 130 2.87 -12.95 -4.26
N THR A 131 2.06 -12.00 -4.72
CA THR A 131 1.13 -11.25 -3.86
C THR A 131 0.07 -12.17 -3.28
N LYS A 132 -0.55 -13.03 -4.09
CA LYS A 132 -1.54 -14.00 -3.60
C LYS A 132 -0.97 -14.92 -2.53
N GLU A 133 0.25 -15.41 -2.73
CA GLU A 133 0.92 -16.26 -1.75
C GLU A 133 1.22 -15.50 -0.46
N LYS A 134 1.74 -14.27 -0.55
CA LYS A 134 2.04 -13.42 0.62
C LYS A 134 0.82 -13.15 1.51
N TYR A 135 -0.36 -12.99 0.90
CA TYR A 135 -1.61 -12.71 1.61
C TYR A 135 -2.56 -13.92 1.64
N ARG A 136 -2.03 -15.14 1.42
CA ARG A 136 -2.88 -16.32 1.47
C ARG A 136 -3.52 -16.44 2.86
N PRO A 137 -4.79 -16.86 2.94
CA PRO A 137 -5.35 -17.22 4.22
C PRO A 137 -4.52 -18.38 4.81
N VAL A 138 -4.15 -18.23 6.07
CA VAL A 138 -3.50 -19.27 6.86
C VAL A 138 -4.38 -19.58 8.06
N SER A 139 -4.29 -20.80 8.55
CA SER A 139 -4.97 -21.16 9.80
C SER A 139 -4.41 -20.33 10.96
N VAL A 140 -5.19 -20.17 12.03
CA VAL A 140 -4.77 -19.37 13.21
C VAL A 140 -3.48 -19.94 13.81
N ASP A 141 -3.32 -21.26 13.76
CA ASP A 141 -2.14 -21.96 14.24
C ASP A 141 -0.87 -21.76 13.41
N GLU A 142 -1.02 -21.35 12.15
CA GLU A 142 0.09 -21.00 11.25
C GLU A 142 0.42 -19.50 11.26
N MET A 143 -0.34 -18.67 11.98
CA MET A 143 -0.06 -17.24 12.04
C MET A 143 1.24 -16.96 12.83
N PRO A 144 2.12 -16.06 12.36
CA PRO A 144 3.41 -15.78 13.02
C PRO A 144 3.30 -15.33 14.48
N CYS A 145 2.18 -14.70 14.86
CA CYS A 145 1.93 -14.26 16.23
C CYS A 145 1.57 -15.40 17.21
N PHE A 146 1.24 -16.58 16.67
CA PHE A 146 0.90 -17.81 17.40
C PHE A 146 1.93 -18.93 17.20
N GLU A 147 2.78 -18.81 16.19
CA GLU A 147 3.92 -19.67 15.96
C GLU A 147 4.75 -19.80 17.26
N ASN A 148 5.02 -21.03 17.68
CA ASN A 148 5.76 -21.37 18.91
C ASN A 148 5.12 -20.98 20.25
N LYS A 149 3.87 -20.49 20.28
CA LYS A 149 3.20 -20.14 21.56
C LYS A 149 2.43 -21.27 22.22
N GLY A 150 2.49 -22.48 21.66
CA GLY A 150 1.74 -23.63 22.18
C GLY A 150 0.24 -23.34 22.18
N ILE A 151 -0.40 -23.39 21.01
CA ILE A 151 -1.86 -23.27 20.95
C ILE A 151 -2.45 -24.58 21.45
N TYR A 152 -2.99 -24.53 22.66
CA TYR A 152 -3.78 -25.63 23.20
C TYR A 152 -5.21 -25.47 22.70
N LYS A 153 -5.62 -26.35 21.77
CA LYS A 153 -7.04 -26.50 21.46
C LYS A 153 -7.71 -27.17 22.67
N SER A 154 -8.33 -26.38 23.52
CA SER A 154 -9.28 -26.91 24.50
C SER A 154 -10.57 -27.25 23.76
N GLN A 155 -10.96 -28.52 23.77
CA GLN A 155 -12.36 -28.85 23.50
C GLN A 155 -13.16 -28.33 24.70
N LEU A 156 -13.87 -27.23 24.47
CA LEU A 156 -14.93 -26.82 25.38
C LEU A 156 -16.13 -27.69 25.03
N ASP A 157 -16.51 -28.58 25.95
CA ASP A 157 -17.74 -29.36 25.86
C ASP A 157 -18.91 -28.43 26.22
N VAL A 158 -19.26 -27.56 25.28
CA VAL A 158 -20.37 -26.62 25.42
C VAL A 158 -21.41 -27.00 24.41
N ASN A 159 -22.63 -27.20 24.88
CA ASN A 159 -23.77 -27.33 23.99
C ASN A 159 -23.91 -26.02 23.19
N PRO A 160 -23.88 -26.05 21.85
CA PRO A 160 -24.06 -24.86 21.02
C PRO A 160 -25.33 -24.09 21.35
N ASP A 161 -26.40 -24.80 21.72
CA ASP A 161 -27.68 -24.20 22.09
C ASP A 161 -27.56 -23.34 23.36
N ASP A 162 -26.75 -23.76 24.33
CA ASP A 162 -26.53 -23.00 25.57
C ASP A 162 -25.78 -21.69 25.29
N ILE A 163 -24.83 -21.70 24.35
CA ILE A 163 -24.10 -20.50 23.92
C ILE A 163 -25.05 -19.53 23.22
N VAL A 164 -25.83 -20.03 22.25
CA VAL A 164 -26.80 -19.21 21.51
C VAL A 164 -27.84 -18.62 22.47
N ASN A 165 -28.43 -19.45 23.34
CA ASN A 165 -29.41 -19.02 24.33
C ASN A 165 -28.84 -18.00 25.32
N PHE A 166 -27.58 -18.18 25.76
CA PHE A 166 -26.92 -17.20 26.61
C PHE A 166 -26.85 -15.83 25.93
N PHE A 167 -26.40 -15.76 24.68
CA PHE A 167 -26.29 -14.50 23.95
C PHE A 167 -27.64 -13.91 23.60
N CYS A 168 -28.63 -14.72 23.21
CA CYS A 168 -29.98 -14.25 22.93
C CYS A 168 -30.64 -13.62 24.18
N ASN A 169 -30.48 -14.26 25.35
CA ASN A 169 -31.05 -13.78 26.60
C ASN A 169 -30.33 -12.54 27.16
N LYS A 170 -28.99 -12.48 27.05
CA LYS A 170 -28.19 -11.38 27.60
C LYS A 170 -28.07 -10.18 26.66
N LEU A 171 -28.17 -10.39 25.35
CA LEU A 171 -28.05 -9.37 24.32
C LEU A 171 -29.24 -9.43 23.36
N PRO A 172 -30.47 -9.13 23.85
CA PRO A 172 -31.71 -9.29 23.06
C PRO A 172 -31.78 -8.36 21.84
N ALA A 173 -30.99 -7.27 21.82
CA ALA A 173 -30.92 -6.36 20.69
C ALA A 173 -29.88 -6.76 19.62
N SER A 174 -29.08 -7.81 19.87
CA SER A 174 -28.04 -8.27 18.95
C SER A 174 -28.63 -8.86 17.66
N ALA A 175 -27.81 -8.94 16.62
CA ALA A 175 -28.22 -9.58 15.36
C ALA A 175 -28.57 -11.07 15.56
N ILE A 176 -27.82 -11.77 16.41
CA ILE A 176 -28.07 -13.19 16.72
C ILE A 176 -29.46 -13.36 17.34
N ALA A 177 -29.81 -12.55 18.35
CA ALA A 177 -31.10 -12.62 19.03
C ALA A 177 -32.32 -12.23 18.16
N LYS A 178 -32.08 -11.46 17.10
CA LYS A 178 -33.14 -10.98 16.19
C LYS A 178 -33.40 -11.90 15.00
N HIS A 179 -32.48 -12.83 14.73
CA HIS A 179 -32.50 -13.69 13.54
C HIS A 179 -32.47 -15.20 13.84
N MET A 180 -32.41 -15.56 15.11
CA MET A 180 -32.75 -16.89 15.64
C MET A 180 -34.21 -16.89 16.09
#